data_AF-A0A915A2X3-F1
#
_entry.id   AF-A0A915A2X3-F1
#
_cell.length_a   1.000
_cell.length_b   1.000
_cell.length_c   1.000
_cell.angle_alpha   90.00
_cell.angle_beta   90.00
_cell.angle_gamma   90.00
#
_symmetry.space_group_name_H-M   'P 1'
#
loop_
_entity.id
_entity.type
_entity.pdbx_description
1 polymer ?
#
loop_
_entity_poly.entity_id
_entity_poly.type
_entity_poly.pdbx_seq_one_letter_code
_entity_poly.pdbx_strand_id
1 'polypeptide(L)'
;IVSLRRGLIATCCNKEQLHHWRNVDCARWFLLSLHRSNFDVAALKVFLLMLTDDRAEWRQSAAECVSGWLAWNKPKSVRISWTPPKKIEETRNRHACGLRMDNLCIVYDEKDLPKDDSSWNRTVFVSKPHWGAYQWPSKTS
;
A
#
# COMPACT_ATOMS: atom_id res chain seq x y z
N ILE A 1 -27.99 9.79 3.85
CA ILE A 1 -26.51 9.83 3.65
C ILE A 1 -26.12 10.18 2.21
N VAL A 2 -26.67 9.50 1.19
CA VAL A 2 -26.31 9.74 -0.23
C VAL A 2 -26.67 11.16 -0.71
N SER A 3 -27.80 11.73 -0.28
CA SER A 3 -28.19 13.12 -0.59
C SER A 3 -27.22 14.14 0.03
N LEU A 4 -26.89 13.95 1.31
CA LEU A 4 -25.95 14.79 2.05
C LEU A 4 -24.57 14.81 1.40
N ARG A 5 -24.02 13.64 1.05
CA ARG A 5 -22.70 13.53 0.39
C ARG A 5 -22.66 14.28 -0.93
N ARG A 6 -23.70 14.14 -1.77
CA ARG A 6 -23.78 14.86 -3.05
C ARG A 6 -23.78 16.38 -2.85
N GLY A 7 -24.51 16.87 -1.85
CA GLY A 7 -24.48 18.29 -1.46
C GLY A 7 -23.08 18.75 -1.05
N LEU A 8 -22.42 18.00 -0.15
CA LEU A 8 -21.06 18.32 0.28
C LEU A 8 -20.06 18.33 -0.87
N ILE A 9 -20.13 17.37 -1.79
CA ILE A 9 -19.29 17.33 -3.00
C ILE A 9 -19.53 18.57 -3.87
N ALA A 10 -20.79 18.96 -4.08
CA ALA A 10 -21.11 20.15 -4.86
C ALA A 10 -20.53 21.42 -4.21
N THR A 11 -20.67 21.57 -2.88
CA THR A 11 -20.10 22.67 -2.12
C THR A 11 -18.57 22.68 -2.18
N CYS A 12 -17.92 21.51 -2.11
CA CYS A 12 -16.46 21.41 -2.22
C CYS A 12 -15.93 21.77 -3.61
N CYS A 13 -16.66 21.40 -4.68
CA CYS A 13 -16.27 21.74 -6.06
C CYS A 13 -16.38 23.23 -6.36
N ASN A 14 -17.31 23.94 -5.70
CA ASN A 14 -17.50 25.40 -5.75
C ASN A 14 -17.31 26.03 -7.15
N LYS A 15 -17.89 25.42 -8.20
CA LYS A 15 -17.59 25.73 -9.61
C LYS A 15 -17.79 27.21 -9.99
N GLU A 16 -18.75 27.86 -9.36
CA GLU A 16 -19.10 29.27 -9.58
C GLU A 16 -18.65 30.18 -8.43
N GLN A 17 -17.81 29.68 -7.52
CA GLN A 17 -17.35 30.40 -6.32
C GLN A 17 -18.48 30.96 -5.44
N LEU A 18 -19.67 30.34 -5.50
CA LEU A 18 -20.87 30.75 -4.76
C LEU A 18 -20.70 30.67 -3.24
N HIS A 19 -19.77 29.84 -2.78
CA HIS A 19 -19.52 29.62 -1.36
C HIS A 19 -18.21 30.26 -0.91
N HIS A 20 -18.29 30.97 0.21
CA HIS A 20 -17.11 31.46 0.93
C HIS A 20 -16.22 30.28 1.36
N TRP A 21 -14.89 30.48 1.37
CA TRP A 21 -13.91 29.43 1.64
C TRP A 21 -14.15 28.68 2.96
N ARG A 22 -14.65 29.36 4.00
CA ARG A 22 -15.02 28.70 5.28
C ARG A 22 -16.11 27.64 5.11
N ASN A 23 -17.08 27.88 4.23
CA ASN A 23 -18.15 26.92 3.97
C ASN A 23 -17.60 25.69 3.21
N VAL A 24 -16.66 25.93 2.30
CA VAL A 24 -15.93 24.88 1.57
C VAL A 24 -15.10 24.05 2.55
N ASP A 25 -14.38 24.69 3.48
CA ASP A 25 -13.61 24.01 4.53
C ASP A 25 -14.49 23.16 5.44
N CYS A 26 -15.63 23.69 5.90
CA CYS A 26 -16.59 22.91 6.67
C CYS A 26 -17.08 21.70 5.88
N ALA A 27 -17.43 21.88 4.60
CA ALA A 27 -17.87 20.78 3.74
C ALA A 27 -16.78 19.71 3.55
N ARG A 28 -15.52 20.11 3.39
CA ARG A 28 -14.36 19.21 3.31
C ARG A 28 -14.22 18.39 4.59
N TRP A 29 -14.28 19.01 5.77
CA TRP A 29 -14.23 18.30 7.05
C TRP A 29 -15.34 17.26 7.22
N PHE A 30 -16.57 17.60 6.84
CA PHE A 30 -17.68 16.65 6.84
C PHE A 30 -17.45 15.52 5.84
N LEU A 31 -16.95 15.82 4.64
CA LEU A 31 -16.66 14.81 3.62
C LEU A 31 -15.54 13.84 4.07
N LEU A 32 -14.48 14.34 4.68
CA LEU A 32 -13.41 13.57 5.32
C LEU A 32 -13.96 12.61 6.39
N SER A 33 -14.84 13.13 7.24
CA SER A 33 -15.47 12.32 8.29
C SER A 33 -16.31 11.17 7.71
N LEU A 34 -17.01 11.43 6.60
CA LEU A 34 -17.82 10.43 5.91
C LEU A 34 -16.98 9.39 5.15
N HIS A 35 -15.82 9.79 4.60
CA HIS A 35 -14.94 8.94 3.78
C HIS A 35 -14.53 7.64 4.48
N ARG A 36 -14.30 7.68 5.80
CA ARG A 36 -13.92 6.50 6.60
C ARG A 36 -14.98 5.39 6.61
N SER A 37 -16.24 5.74 6.42
CA SER A 37 -17.37 4.80 6.54
C SER A 37 -17.93 4.34 5.20
N ASN A 38 -17.85 5.18 4.17
CA ASN A 38 -18.54 4.95 2.91
C ASN A 38 -17.81 5.64 1.75
N PHE A 39 -17.11 4.85 0.96
CA PHE A 39 -16.38 5.33 -0.19
C PHE A 39 -17.30 5.77 -1.35
N ASP A 40 -16.91 6.82 -2.07
CA ASP A 40 -17.57 7.32 -3.28
C ASP A 40 -16.53 7.90 -4.26
N VAL A 41 -16.63 7.52 -5.53
CA VAL A 41 -15.73 8.00 -6.60
C VAL A 41 -15.87 9.51 -6.79
N ALA A 42 -17.07 10.07 -6.60
CA ALA A 42 -17.27 11.51 -6.70
C ALA A 42 -16.58 12.28 -5.56
N ALA A 43 -16.56 11.73 -4.34
CA ALA A 43 -15.81 12.29 -3.22
C ALA A 43 -14.29 12.17 -3.45
N LEU A 44 -13.82 11.08 -4.05
CA LEU A 44 -12.41 10.91 -4.41
C LEU A 44 -11.90 12.02 -5.33
N LYS A 45 -12.71 12.45 -6.31
CA LYS A 45 -12.36 13.55 -7.20
C LYS A 45 -12.10 14.86 -6.43
N VAL A 46 -12.88 15.11 -5.38
CA VAL A 46 -12.65 16.26 -4.49
C VAL A 46 -11.31 16.13 -3.77
N PHE A 47 -11.01 14.96 -3.20
CA PHE A 47 -9.73 14.75 -2.53
C PHE A 47 -8.54 14.84 -3.49
N LEU A 48 -8.67 14.36 -4.73
CA LEU A 48 -7.64 14.51 -5.75
C LEU A 48 -7.37 15.99 -6.07
N LEU A 49 -8.41 16.81 -6.20
CA LEU A 49 -8.26 18.27 -6.39
C LEU A 49 -7.63 18.95 -5.16
N MET A 50 -7.94 18.47 -3.96
CA MET A 50 -7.35 18.99 -2.72
C MET A 50 -5.85 18.70 -2.58
N LEU A 51 -5.28 17.76 -3.36
CA LEU A 51 -3.82 17.54 -3.38
C LEU A 51 -3.05 18.75 -3.93
N THR A 52 -3.70 19.60 -4.73
CA THR A 52 -3.11 20.83 -5.29
C THR A 52 -3.56 22.09 -4.56
N ASP A 53 -4.23 21.95 -3.40
CA ASP A 53 -4.65 23.08 -2.56
C ASP A 53 -3.43 23.85 -2.04
N ASP A 54 -3.56 25.16 -1.83
CA ASP A 54 -2.48 26.04 -1.37
C ASP A 54 -2.08 25.73 0.09
N ARG A 55 -3.04 25.26 0.89
CA ARG A 55 -2.82 24.92 2.30
C ARG A 55 -2.32 23.49 2.47
N ALA A 56 -1.19 23.34 3.17
CA ALA A 56 -0.55 22.05 3.40
C ALA A 56 -1.44 21.05 4.16
N GLU A 57 -2.25 21.55 5.11
CA GLU A 57 -3.20 20.76 5.90
C GLU A 57 -4.21 20.00 5.01
N TRP A 58 -4.73 20.67 3.97
CA TRP A 58 -5.66 20.05 3.04
C TRP A 58 -4.98 19.05 2.11
N ARG A 59 -3.75 19.34 1.66
CA ARG A 59 -2.95 18.39 0.88
C ARG A 59 -2.63 17.12 1.66
N GLN A 60 -2.27 17.24 2.93
CA GLN A 60 -2.01 16.09 3.80
C GLN A 60 -3.27 15.24 4.00
N SER A 61 -4.38 15.90 4.36
CA SER A 61 -5.68 15.23 4.54
C SER A 61 -6.14 14.51 3.26
N ALA A 62 -5.93 15.13 2.10
CA ALA A 62 -6.21 14.56 0.80
C ALA A 62 -5.33 13.34 0.50
N ALA A 63 -4.02 13.42 0.77
CA ALA A 63 -3.09 12.31 0.57
C ALA A 63 -3.47 11.08 1.42
N GLU A 64 -3.89 11.29 2.68
CA GLU A 64 -4.41 10.22 3.53
C GLU A 64 -5.69 9.59 2.95
N CYS A 65 -6.64 10.40 2.48
CA CYS A 65 -7.87 9.89 1.88
C CYS A 65 -7.63 9.08 0.60
N VAL A 66 -6.77 9.61 -0.30
CA VAL A 66 -6.45 8.98 -1.58
C VAL A 66 -5.62 7.71 -1.37
N SER A 67 -4.64 7.73 -0.47
CA SER A 67 -3.85 6.53 -0.14
C SER A 67 -4.71 5.42 0.49
N GLY A 68 -5.64 5.79 1.38
CA GLY A 68 -6.63 4.86 1.92
C GLY A 68 -7.49 4.23 0.81
N TRP A 69 -7.94 5.04 -0.15
CA TRP A 69 -8.67 4.53 -1.31
C TRP A 69 -7.86 3.55 -2.16
N LEU A 70 -6.61 3.91 -2.47
CA LEU A 70 -5.70 3.04 -3.23
C LEU A 70 -5.45 1.72 -2.50
N ALA A 71 -5.31 1.74 -1.18
CA ALA A 71 -5.16 0.55 -0.38
C ALA A 71 -6.40 -0.36 -0.43
N TRP A 72 -7.61 0.21 -0.38
CA TRP A 72 -8.86 -0.55 -0.49
C TRP A 72 -9.11 -1.15 -1.87
N ASN A 73 -8.69 -0.45 -2.93
CA ASN A 73 -8.90 -0.86 -4.32
C ASN A 73 -7.71 -1.60 -4.91
N LYS A 74 -6.65 -1.83 -4.12
CA LYS A 74 -5.46 -2.56 -4.55
C LYS A 74 -5.86 -3.96 -5.01
N PRO A 75 -5.62 -4.33 -6.29
CA PRO A 75 -5.86 -5.68 -6.75
C PRO A 75 -5.11 -6.68 -5.88
N LYS A 76 -5.78 -7.76 -5.48
CA LYS A 76 -5.15 -8.82 -4.67
C LYS A 76 -3.99 -9.41 -5.47
N SER A 77 -2.78 -9.33 -4.93
CA SER A 77 -1.61 -9.96 -5.54
C SER A 77 -1.77 -11.49 -5.48
N VAL A 78 -1.72 -12.15 -6.63
CA VAL A 78 -1.68 -13.62 -6.69
C VAL A 78 -0.36 -14.08 -6.09
N ARG A 79 -0.44 -14.96 -5.09
CA ARG A 79 0.75 -15.49 -4.43
C ARG A 79 1.17 -16.78 -5.12
N ILE A 80 2.42 -16.82 -5.56
CA ILE A 80 2.98 -18.01 -6.22
C ILE A 80 3.35 -19.01 -5.13
N SER A 81 2.88 -20.26 -5.29
CA SER A 81 3.31 -21.35 -4.41
C SER A 81 4.75 -21.71 -4.75
N TRP A 82 5.69 -21.24 -3.93
CA TRP A 82 7.11 -21.54 -4.06
C TRP A 82 7.56 -22.41 -2.89
N THR A 83 8.13 -23.59 -3.15
CA THR A 83 8.59 -24.47 -2.07
C THR A 83 9.98 -24.04 -1.59
N PRO A 84 10.14 -23.66 -0.31
CA PRO A 84 11.44 -23.28 0.21
C PRO A 84 12.40 -24.47 0.27
N PRO A 85 13.73 -24.24 0.18
CA PRO A 85 14.73 -25.26 0.41
C PRO A 85 14.55 -25.93 1.78
N LYS A 86 14.88 -27.21 1.89
CA LYS A 86 14.89 -27.89 3.19
C LYS A 86 15.96 -27.23 4.06
N LYS A 87 15.59 -26.86 5.29
CA LYS A 87 16.55 -26.38 6.28
C LYS A 87 17.63 -27.44 6.43
N ILE A 88 18.88 -27.02 6.24
CA ILE A 88 20.03 -27.89 6.46
C ILE A 88 20.23 -27.96 7.98
N GLU A 89 20.09 -29.16 8.55
CA GLU A 89 20.43 -29.39 9.96
C GLU A 89 21.95 -29.41 10.08
N GLU A 90 22.53 -28.34 10.62
CA GLU A 90 23.93 -28.36 11.01
C GLU A 90 24.09 -29.36 12.15
N THR A 91 24.93 -30.38 11.94
CA THR A 91 25.18 -31.51 12.86
C THR A 91 25.59 -31.09 14.28
N ARG A 92 26.06 -29.85 14.46
CA ARG A 92 26.47 -29.29 15.77
C ARG A 92 25.44 -28.36 16.40
N ASN A 93 24.55 -27.72 15.62
CA ASN A 93 23.63 -26.71 16.12
C ASN A 93 22.29 -26.77 15.37
N ARG A 94 21.33 -27.50 15.94
CA ARG A 94 19.94 -27.57 15.44
C ARG A 94 19.25 -26.19 15.35
N HIS A 95 19.74 -25.22 16.14
CA HIS A 95 19.26 -23.84 16.20
C HIS A 95 20.15 -22.83 15.45
N ALA A 96 21.07 -23.30 14.59
CA ALA A 96 21.91 -22.42 13.78
C ALA A 96 21.05 -21.36 13.07
N CYS A 97 21.34 -20.10 13.35
CA CYS A 97 20.67 -18.93 12.82
C CYS A 97 21.69 -18.07 12.06
N GLY A 98 21.20 -17.24 11.15
CA GLY A 98 22.05 -16.40 10.29
C GLY A 98 22.20 -16.98 8.88
N LEU A 99 23.36 -16.75 8.27
CA LEU A 99 23.65 -17.18 6.89
C LEU A 99 23.87 -18.68 6.84
N ARG A 100 23.05 -19.39 6.07
CA ARG A 100 23.12 -20.85 5.89
C ARG A 100 23.01 -21.18 4.42
N MET A 101 23.54 -22.33 4.03
CA MET A 101 23.48 -22.79 2.64
C MET A 101 22.05 -22.87 2.10
N ASP A 102 21.05 -23.16 2.94
CA ASP A 102 19.64 -23.21 2.54
C ASP A 102 19.01 -21.83 2.29
N ASN A 103 19.56 -20.76 2.88
CA ASN A 103 19.02 -19.41 2.77
C ASN A 103 19.90 -18.44 1.97
N LEU A 104 20.91 -18.94 1.25
CA LEU A 104 21.68 -18.09 0.33
C LEU A 104 20.82 -17.47 -0.78
N CYS A 105 19.72 -18.13 -1.18
CA CYS A 105 18.82 -17.63 -2.22
C CYS A 105 18.07 -16.33 -1.87
N ILE A 106 18.05 -15.92 -0.60
CA ILE A 106 17.44 -14.65 -0.16
C ILE A 106 18.47 -13.56 0.11
N VAL A 107 19.76 -13.91 0.05
CA VAL A 107 20.84 -12.98 0.33
C VAL A 107 21.09 -12.17 -0.93
N TYR A 108 21.28 -10.87 -0.75
CA TYR A 108 21.64 -10.00 -1.85
C TYR A 108 23.02 -10.37 -2.40
N ASP A 109 23.09 -10.70 -3.69
CA ASP A 109 24.33 -10.84 -4.45
C ASP A 109 24.33 -9.81 -5.58
N GLU A 110 25.27 -8.86 -5.52
CA GLU A 110 25.44 -7.81 -6.53
C GLU A 110 25.71 -8.38 -7.93
N LYS A 111 26.41 -9.51 -8.01
CA LYS A 111 26.81 -10.12 -9.28
C LYS A 111 25.66 -10.85 -9.98
N ASP A 112 24.68 -11.32 -9.21
CA ASP A 112 23.54 -12.12 -9.66
C ASP A 112 22.20 -11.34 -9.62
N LEU A 113 22.27 -10.01 -9.71
CA LEU A 113 21.07 -9.21 -9.86
C LEU A 113 20.43 -9.41 -11.24
N PRO A 114 19.10 -9.56 -11.31
CA PRO A 114 18.41 -9.65 -12.59
C PRO A 114 18.57 -8.35 -13.40
N LYS A 115 19.09 -8.48 -14.63
CA LYS A 115 19.38 -7.36 -15.55
C LYS A 115 18.41 -7.28 -16.74
N ASP A 116 17.61 -8.33 -16.91
CA ASP A 116 16.64 -8.47 -18.00
C ASP A 116 15.34 -9.12 -17.49
N ASP A 117 14.26 -9.02 -18.27
CA ASP A 117 12.95 -9.56 -17.89
C ASP A 117 12.98 -11.09 -17.65
N SER A 118 13.84 -11.83 -18.36
CA SER A 118 13.94 -13.28 -18.21
C SER A 118 14.58 -13.67 -16.88
N SER A 119 15.63 -12.96 -16.48
CA SER A 119 16.28 -13.11 -15.18
C SER A 119 15.33 -12.66 -14.06
N TRP A 120 14.66 -11.52 -14.21
CA TRP A 120 13.70 -10.99 -13.23
C TRP A 120 12.56 -11.97 -12.94
N ASN A 121 11.98 -12.55 -13.99
CA ASN A 121 10.88 -13.50 -13.85
C ASN A 121 11.30 -14.85 -13.25
N ARG A 122 12.61 -15.18 -13.26
CA ARG A 122 13.15 -16.39 -12.61
C ARG A 122 13.58 -16.15 -11.17
N THR A 123 13.95 -14.92 -10.82
CA THR A 123 14.40 -14.56 -9.47
C THR A 123 13.25 -14.67 -8.46
N VAL A 124 13.52 -15.32 -7.33
CA VAL A 124 12.56 -15.45 -6.23
C VAL A 124 12.72 -14.28 -5.26
N PHE A 125 11.76 -13.36 -5.26
CA PHE A 125 11.75 -12.22 -4.34
C PHE A 125 11.02 -12.57 -3.05
N VAL A 126 11.77 -12.78 -1.97
CA VAL A 126 11.19 -12.99 -0.63
C VAL A 126 11.01 -11.63 0.06
N SER A 127 9.75 -11.20 0.18
CA SER A 127 9.41 -9.88 0.73
C SER A 127 9.66 -9.74 2.24
N LYS A 128 9.64 -10.85 2.99
CA LYS A 128 9.79 -10.84 4.45
C LYS A 128 11.22 -11.20 4.84
N PRO A 129 12.00 -10.26 5.44
CA PRO A 129 13.42 -10.49 5.71
C PRO A 129 13.69 -11.57 6.78
N HIS A 130 12.69 -11.92 7.59
CA HIS A 130 12.82 -12.94 8.64
C HIS A 130 12.53 -14.37 8.15
N TRP A 131 12.03 -14.56 6.93
CA TRP A 131 11.82 -15.90 6.38
C TRP A 131 13.17 -16.57 6.09
N GLY A 132 13.36 -17.81 6.52
CA GLY A 132 14.62 -18.54 6.31
C GLY A 132 15.76 -18.14 7.26
N ALA A 133 15.66 -17.03 8.00
CA ALA A 133 16.66 -16.59 8.98
C ALA A 133 16.85 -17.58 10.14
N TYR A 134 15.74 -18.10 10.68
CA TYR A 134 15.75 -19.17 11.69
C TYR A 134 15.19 -20.49 11.14
N GLN A 135 14.02 -20.42 10.49
CA GLN A 135 13.35 -21.58 9.89
C GLN A 135 12.49 -21.13 8.70
N TRP A 136 12.32 -22.04 7.74
CA TRP A 136 11.35 -21.86 6.65
C TRP A 136 9.94 -22.15 7.13
N PRO A 137 8.93 -21.35 6.73
CA PRO A 137 7.55 -21.68 7.04
C PRO A 137 7.15 -22.99 6.33
N SER A 138 6.30 -23.79 6.97
CA SER A 138 5.79 -25.06 6.41
C SER A 138 5.02 -24.85 5.10
N LYS A 139 4.41 -23.67 4.94
CA LYS A 139 3.86 -23.16 3.68
C LYS A 139 4.19 -21.68 3.57
N THR A 140 4.90 -21.31 2.52
CA THR A 140 5.07 -19.94 2.03
C THR A 140 3.78 -19.55 1.29
N SER A 141 2.75 -19.21 2.06
CA SER A 141 1.54 -18.60 1.50
C SER A 141 1.84 -17.18 1.11
#